data_AF-A0A2H9LHG8-F1
#
_entry.id   AF-A0A2H9LHG8-F1
#
_cell.length_a   1.000
_cell.length_b   1.000
_cell.length_c   1.000
_cell.angle_alpha   90.00
_cell.angle_beta   90.00
_cell.angle_gamma   90.00
#
_symmetry.space_group_name_H-M   'P 1'
#
loop_
_entity.id
_entity.type
_entity.pdbx_description
1 polymer ?
#
loop_
_entity_poly.entity_id
_entity_poly.type
_entity_poly.pdbx_seq_one_letter_code
_entity_poly.pdbx_strand_id
1 'polypeptide(L)'
;MAEDVNFEDVGKKIEEVNAGVERLESILMAEYYDIVKQNKLYDKEHAFTDELKDKLIDNVTKTLKEQVLHIPGYETMTDYMFEDSLMKHFFGIDKEALKHFFKNKKRITKDDIGQLVESISQDYSQSMHLRAIEKIGPEHVESGKEYLRKISEQYKIPFKPENVRESNELKNELLKVHSMAYQYKIRDKYA
;
A
#
# COMPACT_ATOMS: atom_id res chain seq x y z
N MET A 1 0.46 9.23 32.18
CA MET A 1 0.45 10.38 31.25
C MET A 1 0.20 9.81 29.88
N ALA A 2 -0.86 10.23 29.18
CA ALA A 2 -1.02 9.87 27.78
C ALA A 2 0.13 10.50 26.98
N GLU A 3 0.74 9.76 26.06
CA GLU A 3 1.68 10.34 25.12
C GLU A 3 0.92 11.32 24.20
N ASP A 4 1.45 12.52 24.00
CA ASP A 4 0.88 13.45 23.04
C ASP A 4 0.92 12.82 21.63
N VAL A 5 -0.25 12.61 21.02
CA VAL A 5 -0.35 12.15 19.64
C VAL A 5 -0.09 13.32 18.69
N ASN A 6 0.97 13.20 17.88
CA ASN A 6 1.20 14.09 16.76
C ASN A 6 0.41 13.61 15.52
N PHE A 7 -0.70 14.26 15.22
CA PHE A 7 -1.55 13.89 14.09
C PHE A 7 -0.90 14.08 12.72
N GLU A 8 0.08 14.99 12.58
CA GLU A 8 0.84 15.13 11.33
C GLU A 8 1.67 13.87 11.04
N ASP A 9 2.26 13.28 12.08
CA ASP A 9 3.02 12.03 11.94
C ASP A 9 2.10 10.84 11.66
N VAL A 10 0.90 10.83 12.25
CA VAL A 10 -0.14 9.84 11.94
C VAL A 10 -0.54 9.93 10.47
N GLY A 11 -0.80 11.13 9.97
CA GLY A 11 -1.17 11.35 8.57
C GLY A 11 -0.07 10.95 7.59
N LYS A 12 1.19 11.30 7.88
CA LYS A 12 2.34 10.87 7.08
C LYS A 12 2.44 9.35 6.98
N LYS A 13 2.27 8.64 8.10
CA LYS A 13 2.28 7.17 8.10
C LYS A 13 1.15 6.58 7.27
N ILE A 14 -0.06 7.16 7.32
CA ILE A 14 -1.18 6.73 6.48
C ILE A 14 -0.85 6.95 4.99
N GLU A 15 -0.27 8.10 4.64
CA GLU A 15 0.15 8.39 3.26
C GLU A 15 1.27 7.46 2.78
N GLU A 16 2.25 7.14 3.62
CA GLU A 16 3.34 6.21 3.31
C GLU A 16 2.82 4.81 2.99
N VAL A 17 1.83 4.33 3.76
CA VAL A 17 1.14 3.05 3.53
C VAL A 17 0.41 3.06 2.19
N ASN A 18 -0.36 4.11 1.89
CA ASN A 18 -1.08 4.24 0.61
C ASN A 18 -0.11 4.26 -0.57
N ALA A 19 1.00 5.00 -0.44
CA ALA A 19 2.04 5.05 -1.46
C ALA A 19 2.77 3.71 -1.62
N GLY A 20 2.93 2.93 -0.55
CA GLY A 20 3.47 1.57 -0.61
C GLY A 20 2.63 0.65 -1.49
N VAL A 21 1.30 0.69 -1.31
CA VAL A 21 0.35 -0.13 -2.09
C VAL A 21 0.31 0.30 -3.56
N GLU A 22 0.26 1.60 -3.87
CA GLU A 22 0.27 2.09 -5.26
C GLU A 22 1.58 1.72 -5.98
N ARG A 23 2.73 1.83 -5.28
CA ARG A 23 4.02 1.40 -5.84
C ARG A 23 4.01 -0.09 -6.16
N LEU A 24 3.44 -0.91 -5.29
CA LEU A 24 3.32 -2.35 -5.52
C LEU A 24 2.47 -2.66 -6.75
N GLU A 25 1.30 -2.03 -6.89
CA GLU A 25 0.43 -2.19 -8.05
C GLU A 25 1.16 -1.82 -9.35
N SER A 26 1.82 -0.67 -9.35
CA SER A 26 2.55 -0.17 -10.51
C SER A 26 3.67 -1.12 -10.94
N ILE A 27 4.41 -1.68 -9.98
CA ILE A 27 5.49 -2.64 -10.24
C ILE A 27 4.92 -3.97 -10.74
N LEU A 28 3.91 -4.53 -10.06
CA LEU A 28 3.27 -5.78 -10.48
C LEU A 28 2.73 -5.68 -11.91
N MET A 29 2.05 -4.59 -12.24
CA MET A 29 1.51 -4.35 -13.57
C MET A 29 2.63 -4.19 -14.61
N ALA A 30 3.67 -3.42 -14.31
CA ALA A 30 4.79 -3.22 -15.24
C ALA A 30 5.49 -4.54 -15.57
N GLU A 31 5.85 -5.32 -14.55
CA GLU A 31 6.53 -6.61 -14.72
C GLU A 31 5.63 -7.65 -15.40
N TYR A 32 4.33 -7.65 -15.07
CA TYR A 32 3.34 -8.47 -15.75
C TYR A 32 3.31 -8.18 -17.26
N TYR A 33 3.13 -6.91 -17.65
CA TYR A 33 3.02 -6.54 -19.06
C TYR A 33 4.33 -6.77 -19.82
N ASP A 34 5.48 -6.61 -19.18
CA ASP A 34 6.78 -6.92 -19.77
C ASP A 34 6.90 -8.42 -20.10
N ILE A 35 6.53 -9.31 -19.16
CA ILE A 35 6.54 -10.77 -19.42
C ILE A 35 5.55 -11.14 -20.53
N VAL A 36 4.33 -10.61 -20.51
CA VAL A 36 3.32 -10.89 -21.53
C VAL A 36 3.81 -10.45 -22.91
N LYS A 37 4.48 -9.28 -23.00
CA LYS A 37 5.04 -8.77 -24.25
C LYS A 37 6.23 -9.60 -24.75
N GLN A 38 7.21 -9.87 -23.89
CA GLN A 38 8.43 -10.62 -24.26
C GLN A 38 8.10 -12.04 -24.75
N ASN A 39 7.08 -12.66 -24.18
CA ASN A 39 6.69 -14.03 -24.48
C ASN A 39 5.49 -14.13 -25.43
N LYS A 40 5.04 -13.01 -26.02
CA LYS A 40 3.91 -12.93 -26.96
C LYS A 40 2.64 -13.61 -26.44
N LEU A 41 2.36 -13.48 -25.14
CA LEU A 41 1.21 -14.13 -24.50
C LEU A 41 -0.14 -13.49 -24.89
N TYR A 42 -0.13 -12.41 -25.68
CA TYR A 42 -1.33 -11.75 -26.22
C TYR A 42 -2.02 -12.54 -27.35
N ASP A 43 -1.29 -13.46 -28.02
CA ASP A 43 -1.80 -14.19 -29.16
C ASP A 43 -2.39 -15.55 -28.72
N LYS A 44 -3.71 -15.58 -28.48
CA LYS A 44 -4.53 -16.78 -28.21
C LYS A 44 -4.02 -17.69 -27.06
N GLU A 45 -4.57 -17.46 -25.87
CA GLU A 45 -4.61 -18.40 -24.74
C GLU A 45 -3.28 -19.10 -24.40
N HIS A 46 -2.30 -18.34 -23.91
CA HIS A 46 -1.10 -18.93 -23.33
C HIS A 46 -1.20 -19.06 -21.81
N ALA A 47 -0.79 -20.21 -21.31
CA ALA A 47 -0.68 -20.47 -19.89
C ALA A 47 0.59 -19.81 -19.35
N PHE A 48 0.51 -19.27 -18.14
CA PHE A 48 1.71 -18.89 -17.40
C PHE A 48 2.36 -20.18 -16.89
N THR A 49 3.48 -20.57 -17.49
CA THR A 49 4.28 -21.69 -16.99
C THR A 49 4.84 -21.37 -15.62
N ASP A 50 5.22 -22.39 -14.85
CA ASP A 50 5.81 -22.15 -13.51
C ASP A 50 7.10 -21.33 -13.61
N GLU A 51 7.92 -21.54 -14.65
CA GLU A 51 9.10 -20.71 -14.92
C GLU A 51 8.76 -19.22 -15.16
N LEU A 52 7.65 -18.92 -15.85
CA LEU A 52 7.22 -17.54 -16.07
C LEU A 52 6.67 -16.91 -14.81
N LYS A 53 6.02 -17.69 -13.93
CA LYS A 53 5.57 -17.21 -12.62
C LYS A 53 6.77 -16.89 -11.74
N ASP A 54 7.75 -17.78 -11.66
CA ASP A 54 8.97 -17.55 -10.88
C ASP A 54 9.72 -16.30 -11.39
N LYS A 55 9.84 -16.16 -12.71
CA LYS A 55 10.43 -14.96 -13.33
C LYS A 55 9.66 -13.68 -12.97
N LEU A 56 8.32 -13.71 -12.98
CA LEU A 56 7.51 -12.57 -12.55
C LEU A 56 7.79 -12.20 -11.10
N ILE A 57 7.82 -13.19 -10.20
CA ILE A 57 8.04 -12.99 -8.77
C ILE A 57 9.43 -12.43 -8.51
N ASP A 58 10.46 -12.96 -9.16
CA ASP A 58 11.84 -12.49 -9.00
C ASP A 58 12.03 -11.07 -9.54
N ASN A 59 11.45 -10.75 -10.69
CA ASN A 59 11.45 -9.40 -11.24
C ASN A 59 10.78 -8.40 -10.29
N VAL A 60 9.56 -8.71 -9.81
CA VAL A 60 8.83 -7.87 -8.86
C VAL A 60 9.64 -7.67 -7.59
N THR A 61 10.19 -8.74 -7.03
CA THR A 61 11.02 -8.71 -5.81
C THR A 61 12.23 -7.81 -6.00
N LYS A 62 12.95 -7.95 -7.13
CA LYS A 62 14.11 -7.13 -7.45
C LYS A 62 13.72 -5.65 -7.58
N THR A 63 12.68 -5.34 -8.34
CA THR A 63 12.23 -3.96 -8.55
C THR A 63 11.77 -3.32 -7.23
N LEU A 64 11.07 -4.07 -6.36
CA LEU A 64 10.71 -3.61 -5.02
C LEU A 64 11.93 -3.35 -4.14
N LYS A 65 12.99 -4.17 -4.24
CA LYS A 65 14.24 -3.95 -3.51
C LYS A 65 14.87 -2.63 -3.91
N GLU A 66 14.96 -2.36 -5.22
CA GLU A 66 15.50 -1.11 -5.75
C GLU A 66 14.74 0.13 -5.25
N GLN A 67 13.44 0.01 -4.98
CA GLN A 67 12.63 1.08 -4.36
C GLN A 67 12.97 1.36 -2.90
N VAL A 68 13.70 0.51 -2.17
CA VAL A 68 14.05 0.76 -0.76
C VAL A 68 15.54 0.97 -0.52
N LEU A 69 16.39 0.62 -1.49
CA LEU A 69 17.85 0.76 -1.36
C LEU A 69 18.32 2.22 -1.16
N HIS A 70 17.50 3.20 -1.52
CA HIS A 70 17.80 4.62 -1.31
C HIS A 70 17.44 5.11 0.11
N ILE A 71 16.77 4.28 0.92
CA ILE A 71 16.42 4.62 2.31
C ILE A 71 17.66 4.39 3.18
N PRO A 72 18.12 5.40 3.95
CA PRO A 72 19.29 5.26 4.80
C PRO A 72 19.17 4.07 5.77
N GLY A 73 20.20 3.21 5.82
CA GLY A 73 20.25 2.02 6.68
C GLY A 73 19.85 0.71 5.99
N TYR A 74 19.49 0.75 4.71
CA TYR A 74 19.08 -0.41 3.92
C TYR A 74 20.02 -0.71 2.74
N GLU A 75 21.12 0.04 2.60
CA GLU A 75 22.04 -0.05 1.45
C GLU A 75 22.80 -1.39 1.40
N THR A 76 23.10 -1.98 2.57
CA THR A 76 23.89 -3.21 2.71
C THR A 76 23.04 -4.47 2.91
N MET A 77 21.75 -4.39 2.59
CA MET A 77 20.79 -5.45 2.88
C MET A 77 20.94 -6.65 1.93
N THR A 78 20.97 -7.85 2.50
CA THR A 78 20.97 -9.10 1.73
C THR A 78 19.62 -9.38 1.11
N ASP A 79 19.59 -10.16 0.02
CA ASP A 79 18.34 -10.55 -0.64
C ASP A 79 17.41 -11.29 0.32
N TYR A 80 17.97 -12.18 1.14
CA TYR A 80 17.21 -12.94 2.14
C TYR A 80 16.50 -12.02 3.16
N MET A 81 17.18 -11.01 3.70
CA MET A 81 16.57 -10.07 4.65
C MET A 81 15.45 -9.24 4.01
N PHE A 82 15.63 -8.88 2.73
CA PHE A 82 14.61 -8.16 1.99
C PHE A 82 13.36 -9.02 1.79
N GLU A 83 13.54 -10.21 1.22
CA GLU A 83 12.48 -11.14 0.82
C GLU A 83 11.61 -11.58 2.00
N ASP A 84 12.23 -11.84 3.17
CA ASP A 84 11.56 -12.50 4.29
C ASP A 84 10.93 -11.52 5.29
N SER A 85 11.39 -10.27 5.36
CA SER A 85 10.96 -9.32 6.41
C SER A 85 10.58 -7.93 5.89
N LEU A 86 11.32 -7.40 4.92
CA LEU A 86 11.17 -5.99 4.55
C LEU A 86 10.18 -5.77 3.41
N MET A 87 10.04 -6.73 2.49
CA MET A 87 8.95 -6.68 1.49
C MET A 87 7.59 -6.55 2.18
N LYS A 88 7.33 -7.38 3.18
CA LYS A 88 6.09 -7.34 3.96
C LYS A 88 5.93 -6.04 4.74
N HIS A 89 7.02 -5.52 5.28
CA HIS A 89 6.98 -4.28 6.06
C HIS A 89 6.65 -3.06 5.21
N PHE A 90 7.22 -2.93 4.01
CA PHE A 90 7.10 -1.75 3.15
C PHE A 90 5.99 -1.83 2.11
N PHE A 91 5.62 -3.04 1.71
CA PHE A 91 4.70 -3.28 0.59
C PHE A 91 3.55 -4.22 0.96
N GLY A 92 3.55 -4.80 2.16
CA GLY A 92 2.46 -5.63 2.63
C GLY A 92 2.39 -7.05 2.09
N ILE A 93 3.40 -7.44 1.32
CA ILE A 93 3.49 -8.78 0.74
C ILE A 93 4.91 -9.31 0.87
N ASP A 94 5.03 -10.61 1.12
CA ASP A 94 6.30 -11.34 1.08
C ASP A 94 6.37 -12.21 -0.18
N LYS A 95 7.57 -12.70 -0.50
CA LYS A 95 7.81 -13.51 -1.70
C LYS A 95 6.96 -14.79 -1.71
N GLU A 96 6.74 -15.39 -0.55
CA GLU A 96 5.94 -16.61 -0.41
C GLU A 96 4.46 -16.38 -0.67
N ALA A 97 3.90 -15.24 -0.25
CA ALA A 97 2.54 -14.85 -0.58
C ALA A 97 2.36 -14.68 -2.10
N LEU A 98 3.32 -14.07 -2.81
CA LEU A 98 3.32 -14.01 -4.28
C LEU A 98 3.31 -15.40 -4.91
N LYS A 99 4.20 -16.30 -4.45
CA LYS A 99 4.26 -17.69 -4.94
C LYS A 99 2.93 -18.41 -4.71
N HIS A 100 2.36 -18.30 -3.51
CA HIS A 100 1.10 -18.94 -3.17
C HIS A 100 -0.04 -18.45 -4.07
N PHE A 101 -0.10 -17.13 -4.32
CA PHE A 101 -1.13 -16.54 -5.17
C PHE A 101 -1.05 -17.05 -6.63
N PHE A 102 0.15 -17.16 -7.19
CA PHE A 102 0.34 -17.58 -8.59
C PHE A 102 0.37 -19.11 -8.80
N LYS A 103 0.67 -19.90 -7.75
CA LYS A 103 0.91 -21.35 -7.84
C LYS A 103 -0.13 -22.09 -8.69
N ASN A 104 -1.41 -21.91 -8.37
CA ASN A 104 -2.51 -22.65 -9.01
C ASN A 104 -3.10 -21.93 -10.24
N LYS A 105 -2.62 -20.73 -10.56
CA LYS A 105 -3.15 -19.95 -11.69
C LYS A 105 -2.55 -20.45 -13.00
N LYS A 106 -3.39 -21.08 -13.83
CA LYS A 106 -3.01 -21.46 -15.21
C LYS A 106 -2.83 -20.24 -16.11
N ARG A 107 -3.56 -19.17 -15.84
CA ARG A 107 -3.49 -17.88 -16.52
C ARG A 107 -3.40 -16.78 -15.48
N ILE A 108 -2.61 -15.77 -15.77
CA ILE A 108 -2.53 -14.54 -14.98
C ILE A 108 -3.01 -13.41 -15.89
N THR A 109 -4.03 -12.70 -15.43
CA THR A 109 -4.65 -11.57 -16.09
C THR A 109 -4.36 -10.29 -15.31
N LYS A 110 -4.56 -9.13 -15.94
CA LYS A 110 -4.52 -7.84 -15.23
C LYS A 110 -5.49 -7.79 -14.05
N ASP A 111 -6.64 -8.48 -14.15
CA ASP A 111 -7.66 -8.49 -13.09
C ASP A 111 -7.17 -9.34 -11.90
N ASP A 112 -6.39 -10.39 -12.15
CA ASP A 112 -5.73 -11.14 -11.08
C ASP A 112 -4.72 -10.27 -10.33
N ILE A 113 -3.96 -9.42 -11.03
CA ILE A 113 -3.05 -8.47 -10.39
C ILE A 113 -3.85 -7.46 -9.54
N GLY A 114 -4.95 -6.93 -10.07
CA GLY A 114 -5.84 -6.05 -9.31
C GLY A 114 -6.38 -6.70 -8.03
N GLN A 115 -6.83 -7.96 -8.10
CA GLN A 115 -7.30 -8.70 -6.94
C GLN A 115 -6.20 -8.95 -5.89
N LEU A 116 -4.98 -9.23 -6.34
CA LEU A 116 -3.83 -9.38 -5.44
C LEU A 116 -3.57 -8.08 -4.68
N VAL A 117 -3.50 -6.96 -5.40
CA VAL A 117 -3.28 -5.64 -4.82
C VAL A 117 -4.41 -5.27 -3.87
N GLU A 118 -5.67 -5.54 -4.23
CA GLU A 118 -6.83 -5.29 -3.37
C GLU A 118 -6.75 -6.10 -2.06
N SER A 119 -6.41 -7.38 -2.13
CA SER A 119 -6.21 -8.23 -0.94
C SER A 119 -5.10 -7.70 -0.04
N ILE A 120 -3.98 -7.27 -0.63
CA ILE A 120 -2.87 -6.68 0.13
C ILE A 120 -3.29 -5.35 0.74
N SER A 121 -3.97 -4.49 -0.03
CA SER A 121 -4.47 -3.22 0.47
C SER A 121 -5.44 -3.42 1.63
N GLN A 122 -6.28 -4.45 1.61
CA GLN A 122 -7.17 -4.73 2.74
C GLN A 122 -6.35 -5.16 3.97
N ASP A 123 -5.50 -6.17 3.87
CA ASP A 123 -4.82 -6.75 5.03
C ASP A 123 -3.66 -5.89 5.57
N TYR A 124 -2.77 -5.45 4.68
CA TYR A 124 -1.59 -4.67 5.04
C TYR A 124 -1.96 -3.23 5.41
N SER A 125 -2.80 -2.57 4.62
CA SER A 125 -3.19 -1.20 4.97
C SER A 125 -3.97 -1.22 6.28
N GLN A 126 -4.87 -2.18 6.51
CA GLN A 126 -5.53 -2.29 7.81
C GLN A 126 -4.52 -2.46 8.96
N SER A 127 -3.55 -3.38 8.85
CA SER A 127 -2.56 -3.60 9.91
C SER A 127 -1.69 -2.37 10.18
N MET A 128 -1.16 -1.72 9.14
CA MET A 128 -0.27 -0.57 9.28
C MET A 128 -1.00 0.72 9.63
N HIS A 129 -2.21 0.91 9.11
CA HIS A 129 -3.10 1.99 9.54
C HIS A 129 -3.47 1.85 11.00
N LEU A 130 -3.79 0.64 11.46
CA LEU A 130 -4.08 0.38 12.87
C LEU A 130 -2.89 0.77 13.76
N ARG A 131 -1.65 0.46 13.35
CA ARG A 131 -0.44 0.92 14.06
C ARG A 131 -0.26 2.44 14.02
N ALA A 132 -0.58 3.09 12.90
CA ALA A 132 -0.50 4.55 12.78
C ALA A 132 -1.46 5.26 13.75
N ILE A 133 -2.64 4.67 13.97
CA ILE A 133 -3.71 5.26 14.79
C ILE A 133 -3.86 4.63 16.18
N GLU A 134 -2.99 3.68 16.55
CA GLU A 134 -3.12 2.85 17.76
C GLU A 134 -3.23 3.69 19.03
N LYS A 135 -2.35 4.71 19.12
CA LYS A 135 -2.22 5.61 20.29
C LYS A 135 -3.38 6.59 20.46
N ILE A 136 -4.32 6.65 19.51
CA ILE A 136 -5.47 7.58 19.59
C ILE A 136 -6.49 7.08 20.61
N GLY A 137 -6.44 7.67 21.80
CA GLY A 137 -7.46 7.57 22.85
C GLY A 137 -8.56 8.65 22.79
N PRO A 138 -9.62 8.55 23.62
CA PRO A 138 -10.72 9.53 23.72
C PRO A 138 -10.27 10.98 23.96
N GLU A 139 -9.16 11.16 24.70
CA GLU A 139 -8.56 12.46 25.00
C GLU A 139 -8.06 13.22 23.75
N HIS A 140 -7.88 12.50 22.63
CA HIS A 140 -7.39 13.09 21.38
C HIS A 140 -8.51 13.44 20.39
N VAL A 141 -9.79 13.24 20.74
CA VAL A 141 -10.92 13.41 19.81
C VAL A 141 -10.98 14.85 19.27
N GLU A 142 -10.86 15.86 20.13
CA GLU A 142 -10.98 17.27 19.71
C GLU A 142 -9.78 17.74 18.88
N SER A 143 -8.55 17.36 19.25
CA SER A 143 -7.36 17.69 18.47
C SER A 143 -7.35 16.97 17.12
N GLY A 144 -7.83 15.72 17.07
CA GLY A 144 -7.98 14.97 15.83
C GLY A 144 -9.04 15.54 14.88
N LYS A 145 -10.15 16.06 15.41
CA LYS A 145 -11.16 16.80 14.62
C LYS A 145 -10.57 18.04 13.96
N GLU A 146 -9.82 18.82 14.72
CA GLU A 146 -9.18 20.04 14.21
C GLU A 146 -8.17 19.71 13.10
N TYR A 147 -7.39 18.66 13.29
CA TYR A 147 -6.50 18.15 12.25
C TYR A 147 -7.26 17.72 10.98
N LEU A 148 -8.31 16.90 11.13
CA LEU A 148 -9.14 16.45 10.01
C LEU A 148 -9.81 17.61 9.27
N ARG A 149 -10.24 18.64 9.99
CA ARG A 149 -10.81 19.86 9.40
C ARG A 149 -9.81 20.52 8.46
N LYS A 150 -8.56 20.74 8.90
CA LYS A 150 -7.50 21.36 8.08
C LYS A 150 -7.22 20.58 6.80
N ILE A 151 -7.06 19.25 6.90
CA ILE A 151 -6.83 18.40 5.72
C ILE A 151 -8.04 18.42 4.79
N SER A 152 -9.23 18.34 5.34
CA SER A 152 -10.46 18.34 4.54
C SER A 152 -10.65 19.65 3.79
N GLU A 153 -10.34 20.79 4.41
CA GLU A 153 -10.34 22.10 3.76
C GLU A 153 -9.27 22.20 2.66
N GLN A 154 -8.05 21.72 2.94
CA GLN A 154 -6.94 21.72 1.96
C GLN A 154 -7.28 20.96 0.68
N TYR A 155 -7.88 19.77 0.78
CA TYR A 155 -8.21 18.91 -0.37
C TYR A 155 -9.67 19.02 -0.82
N LYS A 156 -10.45 19.96 -0.26
CA LYS A 156 -11.88 20.14 -0.53
C LYS A 156 -12.70 18.85 -0.34
N ILE A 157 -12.35 18.07 0.69
CA ILE A 157 -13.05 16.85 1.07
C ILE A 157 -14.25 17.22 1.97
N PRO A 158 -15.45 16.72 1.69
CA PRO A 158 -16.60 16.96 2.57
C PRO A 158 -16.41 16.19 3.88
N PHE A 159 -16.06 16.91 4.95
CA PHE A 159 -15.93 16.38 6.31
C PHE A 159 -16.77 17.20 7.29
N LYS A 160 -17.41 16.51 8.23
CA LYS A 160 -18.26 17.09 9.27
C LYS A 160 -17.72 16.70 10.65
N PRO A 161 -16.89 17.55 11.28
CA PRO A 161 -16.25 17.26 12.56
C PRO A 161 -17.23 16.87 13.68
N GLU A 162 -18.45 17.39 13.64
CA GLU A 162 -19.54 17.12 14.58
C GLU A 162 -20.02 15.66 14.58
N ASN A 163 -19.73 14.90 13.51
CA ASN A 163 -20.07 13.49 13.42
C ASN A 163 -19.09 12.58 14.17
N VAL A 164 -17.94 13.11 14.60
CA VAL A 164 -16.95 12.36 15.37
C VAL A 164 -17.24 12.58 16.86
N ARG A 165 -17.62 11.54 17.58
CA ARG A 165 -17.96 11.57 19.00
C ARG A 165 -16.98 10.76 19.83
N GLU A 166 -16.39 9.74 19.23
CA GLU A 166 -15.51 8.78 19.91
C GLU A 166 -14.20 8.55 19.15
N SER A 167 -13.19 8.02 19.86
CA SER A 167 -11.87 7.75 19.27
C SER A 167 -11.93 6.76 18.12
N ASN A 168 -12.84 5.78 18.15
CA ASN A 168 -13.02 4.82 17.05
C ASN A 168 -13.57 5.50 15.78
N GLU A 169 -14.48 6.45 15.93
CA GLU A 169 -15.00 7.24 14.80
C GLU A 169 -13.90 8.15 14.24
N LEU A 170 -13.09 8.77 15.11
CA LEU A 170 -11.93 9.56 14.70
C LEU A 170 -10.94 8.72 13.89
N LYS A 171 -10.61 7.51 14.38
CA LYS A 171 -9.74 6.55 13.69
C LYS A 171 -10.25 6.25 12.28
N ASN A 172 -11.54 5.96 12.12
CA ASN A 172 -12.13 5.65 10.81
C ASN A 172 -12.13 6.86 9.87
N GLU A 173 -12.48 8.05 10.37
CA GLU A 173 -12.48 9.27 9.54
C GLU A 173 -11.06 9.70 9.16
N LEU A 174 -10.04 9.47 10.00
CA LEU A 174 -8.62 9.65 9.62
C LEU A 174 -8.26 8.81 8.39
N LEU A 175 -8.56 7.51 8.40
CA LEU A 175 -8.23 6.65 7.27
C LEU A 175 -8.96 7.09 5.99
N LYS A 176 -10.25 7.42 6.13
CA LYS A 176 -11.09 7.84 5.01
C LYS A 176 -10.64 9.18 4.40
N VAL A 177 -10.46 10.22 5.21
CA VAL A 177 -10.05 11.55 4.73
C VAL A 177 -8.66 11.48 4.10
N HIS A 178 -7.71 10.76 4.68
CA HIS A 178 -6.38 10.60 4.08
C HIS A 178 -6.41 9.78 2.78
N SER A 179 -7.23 8.73 2.70
CA SER A 179 -7.41 7.99 1.46
C SER A 179 -7.95 8.89 0.34
N MET A 180 -8.96 9.72 0.64
CA MET A 180 -9.50 10.70 -0.31
C MET A 180 -8.47 11.78 -0.67
N ALA A 181 -7.74 12.33 0.30
CA ALA A 181 -6.70 13.33 0.07
C ALA A 181 -5.60 12.79 -0.84
N TYR A 182 -5.22 11.53 -0.64
CA TYR A 182 -4.26 10.83 -1.48
C TYR A 182 -4.75 10.69 -2.94
N GLN A 183 -6.01 10.30 -3.15
CA GLN A 183 -6.60 10.24 -4.49
C GLN A 183 -6.60 11.61 -5.18
N TYR A 184 -6.87 12.69 -4.44
CA TYR A 184 -6.74 14.06 -4.98
C TYR A 184 -5.30 14.38 -5.39
N LYS A 185 -4.30 14.06 -4.56
CA LYS A 185 -2.87 14.25 -4.90
C LYS A 185 -2.47 13.50 -6.17
N ILE A 186 -2.90 12.24 -6.31
CA ILE A 186 -2.63 11.42 -7.51
C ILE A 186 -3.28 12.07 -8.73
N ARG A 187 -4.57 12.39 -8.65
CA ARG A 187 -5.31 12.97 -9.78
C ARG A 187 -4.65 14.25 -10.27
N ASP A 188 -4.26 15.13 -9.35
CA ASP A 188 -3.62 16.40 -9.70
C ASP A 188 -2.18 16.19 -10.24
N LYS A 189 -1.48 15.10 -9.86
CA LYS A 189 -0.15 14.75 -10.40
C LYS A 189 -0.20 14.24 -11.84
N TYR A 190 -1.31 13.63 -12.25
CA TYR A 190 -1.48 13.01 -13.58
C TYR A 190 -2.50 13.75 -14.48
N ALA A 191 -3.00 14.91 -14.03
CA ALA A 191 -3.84 15.82 -14.82
C ALA A 191 -3.00 16.79 -15.66
#